data_AF-A0A1I5JPU9-F1
#
_entry.id   AF-A0A1I5JPU9-F1
#
_cell.length_a   1.000
_cell.length_b   1.000
_cell.length_c   1.000
_cell.angle_alpha   90.00
_cell.angle_beta   90.00
_cell.angle_gamma   90.00
#
_symmetry.space_group_name_H-M   'P 1'
#
loop_
_entity.id
_entity.type
_entity.pdbx_description
1 polymer ?
#
loop_
_entity_poly.entity_id
_entity_poly.type
_entity_poly.pdbx_seq_one_letter_code
_entity_poly.pdbx_strand_id
1 'polypeptide(L)'
;MIEAAHRLNETQRWPHIVYHLSLLALEEVGKASMVAAKSVANAHSDGDWFDRWFDSHRRKLQWAVWSPLTRLDPADFEQARQFAERAHRVRLDSLYVDTNADLADPPPHENVLQDDADQILVLARSRLEHELQARGAAVEVDELTTWFLDTMTDQDRSRTLLSPGFLLQFEVLGSKPREWVAWARAEMARLDAEAEEFLKAELARPAAKSGTAKPKWRANASVYTPSHSLRAKVLARWNDRIEPVQFLWTGKKDALTLQISLSDNRPLQDLAGRLISLGKLAVACISIGSLGYFWFQRPGFQQKMFKEVRDLEHNRPMDLVTPETFWDDGRAVALTDAHIDNALGCMMAYAPLPEAEAEPIFSPYFNGLAMIAKSDTFYRFDDLARHEFVRSLAGALRHYGGWNGAPDEFEAQLHLGFSPFMPERQHREKVFQSLKTRGDPNDTPLANLRTAKHMADLYLVHIASRTWKTILDKHGTD
;
A
#
# COMPACT_ATOMS: atom_id res chain seq x y z
N MET A 1 -5.99 7.91 40.43
CA MET A 1 -6.77 7.99 39.17
C MET A 1 -8.17 7.45 39.35
N ILE A 2 -8.37 6.17 39.72
CA ILE A 2 -9.71 5.60 39.97
C ILE A 2 -10.53 6.42 40.97
N GLU A 3 -9.93 6.82 42.10
CA GLU A 3 -10.61 7.66 43.09
C GLU A 3 -11.04 9.03 42.53
N ALA A 4 -10.20 9.64 41.68
CA ALA A 4 -10.53 10.91 41.02
C ALA A 4 -11.65 10.73 39.99
N ALA A 5 -11.61 9.65 39.21
CA ALA A 5 -12.67 9.28 38.28
C ALA A 5 -14.00 9.05 39.03
N HIS A 6 -13.97 8.34 40.16
CA HIS A 6 -15.16 8.08 40.98
C HIS A 6 -15.81 9.36 41.52
N ARG A 7 -15.01 10.27 42.10
CA ARG A 7 -15.51 11.57 42.60
C ARG A 7 -16.12 12.43 41.48
N LEU A 8 -15.53 12.42 40.29
CA LEU A 8 -16.08 13.15 39.14
C LEU A 8 -17.38 12.52 38.64
N ASN A 9 -17.48 11.19 38.72
CA ASN A 9 -18.64 10.43 38.27
C ASN A 9 -19.91 10.69 39.10
N GLU A 10 -19.77 11.05 40.38
CA GLU A 10 -20.90 11.43 41.25
C GLU A 10 -21.73 12.58 40.67
N THR A 11 -21.10 13.46 39.88
CA THR A 11 -21.76 14.61 39.26
C THR A 11 -22.38 14.31 37.89
N GLN A 12 -22.01 13.19 37.26
CA GLN A 12 -22.38 12.76 35.90
C GLN A 12 -22.22 13.83 34.81
N ARG A 13 -21.42 14.86 35.08
CA ARG A 13 -21.31 16.05 34.21
C ARG A 13 -20.28 15.87 33.11
N TRP A 14 -19.28 15.01 33.32
CA TRP A 14 -18.11 14.89 32.45
C TRP A 14 -17.75 13.42 32.18
N PRO A 15 -18.64 12.65 31.53
CA PRO A 15 -18.45 11.21 31.31
C PRO A 15 -17.15 10.89 30.56
N HIS A 16 -16.80 11.68 29.54
CA HIS A 16 -15.51 11.54 28.82
C HIS A 16 -14.28 11.66 29.73
N ILE A 17 -14.26 12.57 30.72
CA ILE A 17 -13.14 12.70 31.66
C ILE A 17 -13.07 11.48 32.59
N VAL A 18 -14.22 11.02 33.10
CA VAL A 18 -14.31 9.81 33.91
C VAL A 18 -13.79 8.60 33.12
N TYR A 19 -14.21 8.47 31.86
CA TYR A 19 -13.73 7.44 30.94
C TYR A 19 -12.21 7.49 30.77
N HIS A 20 -11.64 8.67 30.47
CA HIS A 20 -10.19 8.82 30.28
C HIS A 20 -9.38 8.49 31.53
N LEU A 21 -9.80 8.98 32.70
CA LEU A 21 -9.11 8.71 33.96
C LEU A 21 -9.20 7.23 34.34
N SER A 22 -10.34 6.59 34.05
CA SER A 22 -10.54 5.16 34.29
C SER A 22 -9.72 4.31 33.32
N LEU A 23 -9.66 4.70 32.05
CA LEU A 23 -8.87 4.02 31.03
C LEU A 23 -7.36 4.17 31.30
N LEU A 24 -6.91 5.36 31.72
CA LEU A 24 -5.52 5.57 32.14
C LEU A 24 -5.18 4.77 33.40
N ALA A 25 -6.11 4.67 34.36
CA ALA A 25 -5.92 3.80 35.51
C ALA A 25 -5.78 2.33 35.09
N LEU A 26 -6.61 1.87 34.15
CA LEU A 26 -6.53 0.52 33.60
C LEU A 26 -5.21 0.28 32.86
N GLU A 27 -4.70 1.26 32.09
CA GLU A 27 -3.38 1.21 31.46
C GLU A 27 -2.26 1.03 32.49
N GLU A 28 -2.29 1.78 33.59
CA GLU A 28 -1.27 1.68 34.64
C GLU A 28 -1.38 0.37 35.42
N VAL A 29 -2.60 -0.17 35.61
CA VAL A 29 -2.79 -1.52 36.17
C VAL A 29 -2.15 -2.57 35.25
N GLY A 30 -2.39 -2.50 33.93
CA GLY A 30 -1.75 -3.37 32.95
C GLY A 30 -0.23 -3.23 32.96
N LYS A 31 0.29 -1.99 32.98
CA LYS A 31 1.73 -1.73 33.05
C LYS A 31 2.35 -2.31 34.32
N ALA A 32 1.71 -2.12 35.48
CA ALA A 32 2.19 -2.66 36.74
C ALA A 32 2.22 -4.20 36.74
N SER A 33 1.21 -4.86 36.19
CA SER A 33 1.19 -6.32 36.09
C SER A 33 2.20 -6.86 35.07
N MET A 34 2.48 -6.13 33.98
CA MET A 34 3.58 -6.45 33.05
C MET A 34 4.96 -6.36 33.72
N VAL A 35 5.20 -5.31 34.51
CA VAL A 35 6.43 -5.17 35.29
C VAL A 35 6.59 -6.33 36.28
N ALA A 36 5.52 -6.67 37.00
CA ALA A 36 5.51 -7.76 37.97
C ALA A 36 5.71 -9.13 37.31
N ALA A 37 5.12 -9.37 36.15
CA ALA A 37 5.28 -10.60 35.38
C ALA A 37 6.74 -10.78 34.91
N LYS A 38 7.41 -9.69 34.49
CA LYS A 38 8.77 -9.74 33.96
C LYS A 38 9.86 -9.74 35.04
N SER A 39 9.65 -9.10 36.20
CA SER A 39 10.63 -9.10 37.30
C SER A 39 10.89 -10.50 37.87
N VAL A 40 10.00 -11.46 37.61
CA VAL A 40 10.11 -12.86 38.04
C VAL A 40 10.75 -13.75 36.96
N ALA A 41 10.73 -13.37 35.68
CA ALA A 41 11.10 -14.22 34.53
C ALA A 41 12.60 -14.18 34.09
N ASN A 42 13.53 -13.87 35.01
CA ASN A 42 14.99 -13.71 34.84
C ASN A 42 15.57 -12.35 34.43
N ALA A 43 16.68 -12.04 35.11
CA ALA A 43 17.49 -10.83 35.13
C ALA A 43 18.37 -10.55 33.87
N HIS A 44 17.99 -11.04 32.70
CA HIS A 44 18.74 -10.86 31.45
C HIS A 44 17.86 -10.36 30.30
N SER A 45 17.04 -9.35 30.53
CA SER A 45 16.29 -8.73 29.43
C SER A 45 17.04 -7.52 28.87
N ASP A 46 17.31 -7.56 27.56
CA ASP A 46 17.55 -6.37 26.75
C ASP A 46 16.47 -5.30 27.04
N GLY A 47 16.90 -4.05 27.21
CA GLY A 47 16.02 -2.90 27.51
C GLY A 47 14.87 -2.73 26.51
N ASP A 48 15.09 -3.14 25.26
CA ASP A 48 14.17 -3.02 24.12
C ASP A 48 12.78 -3.65 24.32
N TRP A 49 12.60 -4.62 25.21
CA TRP A 49 11.27 -5.20 25.44
C TRP A 49 10.35 -4.22 26.18
N PHE A 50 10.87 -3.52 27.19
CA PHE A 50 10.06 -2.56 27.96
C PHE A 50 9.64 -1.38 27.09
N ASP A 51 10.56 -0.87 26.27
CA ASP A 51 10.29 0.25 25.36
C ASP A 51 9.21 -0.13 24.33
N ARG A 52 9.32 -1.30 23.69
CA ARG A 52 8.32 -1.77 22.70
C ARG A 52 6.92 -2.00 23.27
N TRP A 53 6.81 -2.40 24.53
CA TRP A 53 5.53 -2.74 25.15
C TRP A 53 4.89 -1.57 25.91
N PHE A 54 5.68 -0.68 26.51
CA PHE A 54 5.15 0.46 27.27
C PHE A 54 4.77 1.65 26.40
N ASP A 55 5.33 1.78 25.20
CA ASP A 55 5.00 2.85 24.27
C ASP A 55 3.60 2.71 23.67
N SER A 56 3.02 1.51 23.67
CA SER A 56 1.69 1.26 23.10
C SER A 56 0.60 1.27 24.16
N HIS A 57 -0.27 2.29 24.14
CA HIS A 57 -1.49 2.36 24.95
C HIS A 57 -2.40 1.13 24.75
N ARG A 58 -2.58 0.71 23.48
CA ARG A 58 -3.38 -0.46 23.13
C ARG A 58 -2.87 -1.73 23.80
N ARG A 59 -1.55 -1.96 23.80
CA ARG A 59 -0.96 -3.15 24.42
C ARG A 59 -1.14 -3.16 25.94
N LYS A 60 -0.96 -2.02 26.60
CA LYS A 60 -1.20 -1.88 28.06
C LYS A 60 -2.65 -2.17 28.42
N LEU A 61 -3.61 -1.65 27.64
CA LEU A 61 -5.04 -1.92 27.82
C LEU A 61 -5.40 -3.38 27.58
N GLN A 62 -4.89 -3.96 26.49
CA GLN A 62 -5.11 -5.36 26.18
C GLN A 62 -4.60 -6.26 27.31
N TRP A 63 -3.38 -5.99 27.80
CA TRP A 63 -2.79 -6.72 28.91
C TRP A 63 -3.62 -6.58 30.20
N ALA A 64 -4.10 -5.37 30.49
CA ALA A 64 -4.89 -5.10 31.68
C ALA A 64 -6.18 -5.92 31.74
N VAL A 65 -6.79 -6.25 30.60
CA VAL A 65 -8.05 -7.00 30.53
C VAL A 65 -7.83 -8.51 30.39
N TRP A 66 -6.81 -8.92 29.64
CA TRP A 66 -6.57 -10.31 29.32
C TRP A 66 -5.72 -11.06 30.35
N SER A 67 -4.84 -10.36 31.09
CA SER A 67 -3.82 -10.90 32.01
C SER A 67 -3.42 -12.37 31.73
N PRO A 68 -2.39 -12.61 30.89
CA PRO A 68 -1.99 -13.94 30.40
C PRO A 68 -1.62 -14.96 31.50
N LEU A 69 -1.46 -14.48 32.73
CA LEU A 69 -1.05 -15.26 33.90
C LEU A 69 -2.12 -16.27 34.35
N THR A 70 -3.37 -16.15 33.89
CA THR A 70 -4.45 -17.06 34.27
C THR A 70 -4.99 -17.90 33.12
N ARG A 71 -4.95 -17.43 31.86
CA ARG A 71 -5.53 -18.15 30.71
C ARG A 71 -4.92 -17.74 29.35
N LEU A 72 -4.36 -18.71 28.61
CA LEU A 72 -3.76 -18.51 27.27
C LEU A 72 -4.74 -18.80 26.11
N ASP A 73 -6.00 -18.36 26.24
CA ASP A 73 -7.05 -18.66 25.27
C ASP A 73 -7.02 -17.67 24.07
N PRO A 74 -6.98 -18.14 22.82
CA PRO A 74 -7.02 -17.29 21.62
C PRO A 74 -8.25 -16.38 21.55
N ALA A 75 -9.40 -16.88 21.97
CA ALA A 75 -10.65 -16.12 21.92
C ALA A 75 -10.61 -14.97 22.93
N ASP A 76 -10.08 -15.23 24.14
CA ASP A 76 -9.92 -14.21 25.16
C ASP A 76 -8.89 -13.14 24.73
N PHE A 77 -7.80 -13.57 24.09
CA PHE A 77 -6.81 -12.64 23.53
C PHE A 77 -7.43 -11.72 22.47
N GLU A 78 -8.17 -12.29 21.52
CA GLU A 78 -8.78 -11.54 20.42
C GLU A 78 -9.88 -10.59 20.94
N GLN A 79 -10.68 -11.03 21.91
CA GLN A 79 -11.65 -10.18 22.60
C GLN A 79 -10.95 -8.99 23.30
N ALA A 80 -9.85 -9.24 24.00
CA ALA A 80 -9.08 -8.18 24.65
C ALA A 80 -8.41 -7.24 23.65
N ARG A 81 -7.93 -7.75 22.50
CA ARG A 81 -7.39 -6.94 21.40
C ARG A 81 -8.47 -6.00 20.85
N GLN A 82 -9.65 -6.54 20.54
CA GLN A 82 -10.79 -5.75 20.05
C GLN A 82 -11.27 -4.73 21.08
N PHE A 83 -11.29 -5.09 22.37
CA PHE A 83 -11.58 -4.16 23.44
C PHE A 83 -10.56 -3.01 23.46
N ALA A 84 -9.27 -3.31 23.47
CA ALA A 84 -8.22 -2.29 23.53
C ALA A 84 -8.23 -1.37 22.31
N GLU A 85 -8.49 -1.90 21.12
CA GLU A 85 -8.65 -1.09 19.90
C GLU A 85 -9.86 -0.16 19.96
N ARG A 86 -11.02 -0.68 20.38
CA ARG A 86 -12.23 0.13 20.53
C ARG A 86 -12.04 1.20 21.61
N ALA A 87 -11.54 0.83 22.78
CA ALA A 87 -11.38 1.75 23.90
C ALA A 87 -10.34 2.85 23.61
N HIS A 88 -9.24 2.48 22.93
CA HIS A 88 -8.25 3.47 22.50
C HIS A 88 -8.80 4.40 21.43
N ARG A 89 -9.59 3.88 20.47
CA ARG A 89 -10.25 4.71 19.46
C ARG A 89 -11.23 5.69 20.09
N VAL A 90 -12.13 5.21 20.96
CA VAL A 90 -13.06 6.09 21.71
C VAL A 90 -12.30 7.14 22.50
N ARG A 91 -11.17 6.79 23.13
CA ARG A 91 -10.31 7.76 23.82
C ARG A 91 -9.81 8.87 22.88
N LEU A 92 -9.41 8.53 21.65
CA LEU A 92 -8.94 9.54 20.70
C LEU A 92 -10.11 10.41 20.23
N ASP A 93 -11.23 9.77 19.86
CA ASP A 93 -12.44 10.41 19.34
C ASP A 93 -13.10 11.34 20.38
N SER A 94 -12.90 11.09 21.68
CA SER A 94 -13.49 11.91 22.75
C SER A 94 -12.55 12.95 23.37
N LEU A 95 -11.24 12.83 23.12
CA LEU A 95 -10.24 13.76 23.65
C LEU A 95 -9.84 14.81 22.63
N TYR A 96 -9.75 14.42 21.37
CA TYR A 96 -9.29 15.27 20.29
C TYR A 96 -10.46 15.64 19.40
N VAL A 97 -10.55 16.92 19.06
CA VAL A 97 -11.39 17.34 17.95
C VAL A 97 -10.76 16.76 16.69
N ASP A 98 -11.46 15.82 16.04
CA ASP A 98 -11.04 15.39 14.71
C ASP A 98 -11.08 16.62 13.80
N THR A 99 -9.94 16.97 13.24
CA THR A 99 -9.80 18.08 12.28
C THR A 99 -10.66 17.86 11.03
N ASN A 100 -11.20 16.66 10.86
CA ASN A 100 -12.10 16.25 9.82
C ASN A 100 -13.58 16.11 10.28
N ALA A 101 -13.93 16.27 11.55
CA ALA A 101 -15.34 16.13 11.98
C ALA A 101 -16.25 17.16 11.29
N ASP A 102 -17.47 16.75 10.90
CA ASP A 102 -18.54 17.63 10.45
C ASP A 102 -19.06 18.46 11.65
N LEU A 103 -19.61 19.64 11.43
CA LEU A 103 -20.28 20.44 12.47
C LEU A 103 -21.53 19.73 13.03
N ALA A 104 -22.09 18.78 12.28
CA ALA A 104 -23.18 17.92 12.73
C ALA A 104 -22.69 16.74 13.59
N ASP A 105 -21.38 16.46 13.61
CA ASP A 105 -20.84 15.44 14.49
C ASP A 105 -20.87 15.93 15.94
N PRO A 106 -21.22 15.06 16.89
CA PRO A 106 -21.20 15.42 18.30
C PRO A 106 -19.79 15.90 18.69
N PRO A 107 -19.68 16.97 19.50
CA PRO A 107 -18.39 17.42 19.99
C PRO A 107 -17.70 16.28 20.76
N PRO A 108 -16.36 16.21 20.80
CA PRO A 108 -15.64 15.04 21.34
C PRO A 108 -16.10 14.60 22.74
N HIS A 109 -16.41 15.56 23.61
CA HIS A 109 -16.87 15.27 24.97
C HIS A 109 -18.22 14.54 25.05
N GLU A 110 -19.02 14.54 23.97
CA GLU A 110 -20.29 13.84 23.81
C GLU A 110 -20.13 12.45 23.15
N ASN A 111 -18.95 12.10 22.63
CA ASN A 111 -18.67 10.77 22.05
C ASN A 111 -18.57 9.65 23.09
N VAL A 112 -18.65 9.98 24.38
CA VAL A 112 -18.64 9.03 25.49
C VAL A 112 -19.92 9.21 26.27
N LEU A 113 -20.73 8.15 26.30
CA LEU A 113 -21.95 8.13 27.11
C LEU A 113 -21.59 7.86 28.58
N GLN A 114 -22.51 8.21 29.49
CA GLN A 114 -22.35 7.93 30.91
C GLN A 114 -22.15 6.43 31.17
N ASP A 115 -22.89 5.58 30.46
CA ASP A 115 -22.76 4.12 30.57
C ASP A 115 -21.36 3.62 30.15
N ASP A 116 -20.75 4.22 29.12
CA ASP A 116 -19.39 3.87 28.70
C ASP A 116 -18.37 4.21 29.79
N ALA A 117 -18.52 5.39 30.41
CA ALA A 117 -17.67 5.84 31.50
C ALA A 117 -17.79 4.94 32.73
N ASP A 118 -19.02 4.56 33.09
CA ASP A 118 -19.32 3.67 34.21
C ASP A 118 -18.73 2.28 34.00
N GLN A 119 -18.87 1.71 32.80
CA GLN A 119 -18.33 0.39 32.47
C GLN A 119 -16.79 0.36 32.61
N ILE A 120 -16.08 1.36 32.07
CA ILE A 120 -14.63 1.40 32.18
C ILE A 120 -14.17 1.66 33.62
N LEU A 121 -14.88 2.51 34.38
CA LEU A 121 -14.58 2.76 35.80
C LEU A 121 -14.73 1.47 36.63
N VAL A 122 -15.83 0.74 36.45
CA VAL A 122 -16.07 -0.54 37.12
C VAL A 122 -14.99 -1.56 36.74
N LEU A 123 -14.64 -1.66 35.45
CA LEU A 123 -13.60 -2.56 34.99
C LEU A 123 -12.22 -2.21 35.59
N ALA A 124 -11.82 -0.94 35.55
CA ALA A 124 -10.56 -0.48 36.12
C ALA A 124 -10.47 -0.78 37.63
N ARG A 125 -11.57 -0.56 38.35
CA ARG A 125 -11.66 -0.86 39.78
C ARG A 125 -11.54 -2.36 40.05
N SER A 126 -12.32 -3.17 39.34
CA SER A 126 -12.31 -4.63 39.47
C SER A 126 -10.92 -5.21 39.18
N ARG A 127 -10.24 -4.72 38.14
CA ARG A 127 -8.88 -5.15 37.81
C ARG A 127 -7.85 -4.71 38.85
N LEU A 128 -7.94 -3.50 39.39
CA LEU A 128 -7.06 -3.08 40.49
C LEU A 128 -7.28 -3.94 41.73
N GLU A 129 -8.53 -4.21 42.12
CA GLU A 129 -8.86 -5.06 43.26
C GLU A 129 -8.30 -6.49 43.06
N HIS A 130 -8.43 -7.05 41.86
CA HIS A 130 -7.85 -8.34 41.51
C HIS A 130 -6.31 -8.34 41.64
N GLU A 131 -5.62 -7.33 41.09
CA GLU A 131 -4.15 -7.23 41.20
C GLU A 131 -3.69 -7.03 42.65
N LEU A 132 -4.44 -6.28 43.47
CA LEU A 132 -4.14 -6.10 44.89
C LEU A 132 -4.34 -7.39 45.69
N GLN A 133 -5.35 -8.19 45.36
CA GLN A 133 -5.59 -9.52 45.97
C GLN A 133 -4.55 -10.55 45.52
N ALA A 134 -4.03 -10.43 44.29
CA ALA A 134 -2.97 -11.27 43.77
C ALA A 134 -1.58 -10.96 44.37
N ARG A 135 -1.42 -9.86 45.12
CA ARG A 135 -0.16 -9.52 45.83
C ARG A 135 0.15 -10.58 46.89
N GLY A 136 0.92 -11.59 46.51
CA GLY A 136 1.39 -12.66 47.40
C GLY A 136 1.79 -13.94 46.67
N ALA A 137 1.27 -14.17 45.46
CA ALA A 137 1.73 -15.24 44.59
C ALA A 137 2.69 -14.63 43.55
N ALA A 138 3.99 -14.90 43.69
CA ALA A 138 4.92 -14.67 42.58
C ALA A 138 4.49 -15.62 41.45
N VAL A 139 3.79 -15.11 40.44
CA VAL A 139 3.47 -15.89 39.25
C VAL A 139 4.69 -15.87 38.36
N GLU A 140 5.46 -16.95 38.39
CA GLU A 140 6.58 -17.16 37.48
C GLU A 140 6.04 -17.29 36.05
N VAL A 141 6.44 -16.37 35.18
CA VAL A 141 6.13 -16.45 33.75
C VAL A 141 7.07 -17.47 33.14
N ASP A 142 6.55 -18.65 32.86
CA ASP A 142 7.32 -19.68 32.17
C ASP A 142 7.67 -19.29 30.72
N GLU A 143 8.66 -19.98 30.15
CA GLU A 143 9.13 -19.76 28.79
C GLU A 143 8.02 -19.83 27.73
N LEU A 144 7.00 -20.66 27.95
CA LEU A 144 5.94 -20.86 26.96
C LEU A 144 5.03 -19.63 26.88
N THR A 145 4.76 -19.02 28.02
CA THR A 145 4.03 -17.76 28.13
C THR A 145 4.85 -16.63 27.52
N THR A 146 6.15 -16.55 27.80
CA THR A 146 7.06 -15.57 27.16
C THR A 146 7.05 -15.71 25.64
N TRP A 147 7.21 -16.94 25.12
CA TRP A 147 7.16 -17.22 23.69
C TRP A 147 5.83 -16.80 23.06
N PHE A 148 4.71 -17.11 23.70
CA PHE A 148 3.39 -16.71 23.20
C PHE A 148 3.29 -15.18 23.08
N LEU A 149 3.68 -14.46 24.11
CA LEU A 149 3.61 -13.00 24.14
C LEU A 149 4.48 -12.37 23.06
N ASP A 150 5.71 -12.86 22.89
CA ASP A 150 6.61 -12.38 21.83
C ASP A 150 6.01 -12.66 20.45
N THR A 151 5.46 -13.86 20.23
CA THR A 151 4.78 -14.27 18.99
C THR A 151 3.58 -13.37 18.69
N MET A 152 2.82 -12.98 19.72
CA MET A 152 1.68 -12.07 19.56
C MET A 152 2.07 -10.62 19.29
N THR A 153 3.30 -10.21 19.59
CA THR A 153 3.79 -8.86 19.26
C THR A 153 4.23 -8.71 17.82
N ASP A 154 4.61 -9.82 17.19
CA ASP A 154 5.00 -9.88 15.79
C ASP A 154 3.74 -10.00 14.93
N GLN A 155 3.56 -9.07 13.99
CA GLN A 155 2.33 -8.98 13.20
C GLN A 155 2.14 -10.21 12.29
N ASP A 156 3.20 -10.78 11.74
CA ASP A 156 3.11 -11.89 10.81
C ASP A 156 2.98 -13.22 11.56
N ARG A 157 3.71 -13.37 12.67
CA ARG A 157 3.60 -14.57 13.51
C ARG A 157 2.26 -14.63 14.24
N SER A 158 1.74 -13.52 14.75
CA SER A 158 0.40 -13.48 15.35
C SER A 158 -0.69 -13.85 14.34
N ARG A 159 -0.61 -13.36 13.09
CA ARG A 159 -1.53 -13.77 12.01
C ARG A 159 -1.48 -15.25 11.71
N THR A 160 -0.28 -15.84 11.77
CA THR A 160 -0.11 -17.29 11.59
C THR A 160 -0.71 -18.07 12.75
N LEU A 161 -0.43 -17.65 13.99
CA LEU A 161 -0.94 -18.29 15.21
C LEU A 161 -2.47 -18.25 15.30
N LEU A 162 -3.09 -17.17 14.83
CA LEU A 162 -4.54 -16.99 14.81
C LEU A 162 -5.19 -17.44 13.49
N SER A 163 -4.45 -18.14 12.62
CA SER A 163 -5.00 -18.67 11.38
C SER A 163 -6.02 -19.78 11.63
N PRO A 164 -6.98 -20.02 10.71
CA PRO A 164 -7.99 -21.05 10.88
C PRO A 164 -7.43 -22.45 11.19
N GLY A 165 -6.27 -22.80 10.63
CA GLY A 165 -5.62 -24.09 10.89
C GLY A 165 -5.11 -24.24 12.33
N PHE A 166 -4.47 -23.19 12.86
CA PHE A 166 -4.00 -23.20 14.26
C PHE A 166 -5.16 -23.16 15.25
N LEU A 167 -6.24 -22.44 14.94
CA LEU A 167 -7.44 -22.37 15.78
C LEU A 167 -8.22 -23.69 15.77
N LEU A 168 -8.33 -24.38 14.62
CA LEU A 168 -8.92 -25.72 14.56
C LEU A 168 -8.15 -26.69 15.47
N GLN A 169 -6.82 -26.60 15.49
CA GLN A 169 -6.02 -27.44 16.37
C GLN A 169 -6.25 -27.13 17.85
N PHE A 170 -6.53 -25.88 18.21
CA PHE A 170 -6.92 -25.52 19.58
C PHE A 170 -8.19 -26.26 20.02
N GLU A 171 -9.19 -26.37 19.14
CA GLU A 171 -10.42 -27.13 19.38
C GLU A 171 -10.14 -28.64 19.51
N VAL A 172 -9.30 -29.20 18.64
CA VAL A 172 -8.91 -30.63 18.66
C VAL A 172 -8.21 -31.00 19.97
N LEU A 173 -7.40 -30.10 20.52
CA LEU A 173 -6.72 -30.28 21.82
C LEU A 173 -7.66 -30.08 23.03
N GLY A 174 -8.97 -29.98 22.79
CA GLY A 174 -9.99 -29.83 23.83
C GLY A 174 -9.96 -28.46 24.50
N SER A 175 -9.63 -27.40 23.74
CA SER A 175 -9.53 -26.03 24.24
C SER A 175 -8.57 -25.89 25.42
N LYS A 176 -7.49 -26.66 25.45
CA LYS A 176 -6.46 -26.61 26.49
C LYS A 176 -5.35 -25.62 26.09
N PRO A 177 -5.31 -24.42 26.68
CA PRO A 177 -4.47 -23.34 26.20
C PRO A 177 -2.98 -23.67 26.17
N ARG A 178 -2.46 -24.25 27.26
CA ARG A 178 -1.03 -24.55 27.39
C ARG A 178 -0.55 -25.63 26.43
N GLU A 179 -1.36 -26.68 26.23
CA GLU A 179 -1.05 -27.75 25.28
C GLU A 179 -1.04 -27.20 23.84
N TRP A 180 -1.99 -26.31 23.53
CA TRP A 180 -2.04 -25.66 22.22
C TRP A 180 -0.88 -24.71 21.97
N VAL A 181 -0.50 -23.85 22.92
CA VAL A 181 0.65 -22.95 22.76
C VAL A 181 1.95 -23.76 22.59
N ALA A 182 2.11 -24.86 23.34
CA ALA A 182 3.26 -25.75 23.19
C ALA A 182 3.30 -26.41 21.81
N TRP A 183 2.16 -26.92 21.34
CA TRP A 183 2.03 -27.44 19.99
C TRP A 183 2.32 -26.37 18.94
N ALA A 184 1.75 -25.18 19.07
CA ALA A 184 1.89 -24.09 18.11
C ALA A 184 3.35 -23.62 18.00
N ARG A 185 4.08 -23.58 19.12
CA ARG A 185 5.53 -23.31 19.13
C ARG A 185 6.30 -24.36 18.33
N ALA A 186 6.02 -25.64 18.56
CA ALA A 186 6.67 -26.72 17.84
C ALA A 186 6.30 -26.71 16.35
N GLU A 187 5.04 -26.44 16.02
CA GLU A 187 4.55 -26.40 14.66
C GLU A 187 5.13 -25.23 13.87
N MET A 188 5.18 -24.03 14.46
CA MET A 188 5.85 -22.89 13.84
C MET A 188 7.35 -23.14 13.63
N ALA A 189 8.03 -23.76 14.59
CA ALA A 189 9.44 -24.13 14.43
C ALA A 189 9.63 -25.17 13.31
N ARG A 190 8.72 -26.13 13.18
CA ARG A 190 8.72 -27.11 12.07
C ARG A 190 8.51 -26.40 10.72
N LEU A 191 7.54 -25.51 10.63
CA LEU A 191 7.27 -24.73 9.41
C LEU A 191 8.45 -23.83 9.03
N ASP A 192 9.09 -23.18 10.00
CA ASP A 192 10.28 -22.36 9.78
C ASP A 192 11.45 -23.22 9.26
N ALA A 193 11.67 -24.41 9.85
CA ALA A 193 12.70 -25.35 9.41
C ALA A 193 12.42 -25.89 7.99
N GLU A 194 11.17 -26.25 7.68
CA GLU A 194 10.77 -26.71 6.35
C GLU A 194 10.89 -25.61 5.31
N ALA A 195 10.54 -24.37 5.65
CA ALA A 195 10.72 -23.22 4.78
C ALA A 195 12.21 -22.95 4.50
N GLU A 196 13.06 -23.06 5.52
CA GLU A 196 14.51 -22.89 5.37
C GLU A 196 15.14 -24.01 4.53
N GLU A 197 14.75 -25.27 4.77
CA GLU A 197 15.20 -26.41 3.98
C GLU A 197 14.76 -26.30 2.52
N PHE A 198 13.49 -25.95 2.29
CA PHE A 198 12.95 -25.71 0.95
C PHE A 198 13.69 -24.57 0.25
N LEU A 199 13.96 -23.47 0.95
CA LEU A 199 14.72 -22.34 0.42
C LEU A 199 16.15 -22.75 0.07
N LYS A 200 16.85 -23.49 0.95
CA LYS A 200 18.19 -24.01 0.68
C LYS A 200 18.21 -24.94 -0.54
N ALA A 201 17.25 -25.85 -0.62
CA ALA A 201 17.11 -26.76 -1.76
C ALA A 201 16.87 -25.99 -3.07
N GLU A 202 16.05 -24.94 -3.03
CA GLU A 202 15.76 -24.13 -4.22
C GLU A 202 16.94 -23.24 -4.63
N LEU A 203 17.67 -22.66 -3.67
CA LEU A 203 18.87 -21.86 -3.94
C LEU A 203 19.99 -22.72 -4.55
N ALA A 204 20.07 -24.00 -4.19
CA ALA A 204 21.02 -24.96 -4.74
C ALA A 204 20.58 -25.53 -6.10
N ARG A 205 19.31 -25.33 -6.50
CA ARG A 205 18.77 -25.93 -7.72
C ARG A 205 19.32 -25.25 -8.97
N PRO A 206 19.89 -26.00 -9.93
CA PRO A 206 20.30 -25.42 -11.20
C PRO A 206 19.07 -25.01 -12.04
N ALA A 207 19.24 -23.97 -12.85
CA ALA A 207 18.24 -23.54 -13.82
C ALA A 207 17.89 -24.66 -14.80
N ALA A 208 16.59 -24.85 -15.10
CA ALA A 208 16.16 -25.77 -16.14
C ALA A 208 16.70 -25.33 -17.52
N LYS A 209 17.02 -26.30 -18.39
CA LYS A 209 17.49 -26.01 -19.76
C LYS A 209 16.38 -25.31 -20.57
N SER A 210 16.78 -24.40 -21.45
CA SER A 210 15.85 -23.72 -22.38
C SER A 210 15.14 -24.78 -23.25
N GLY A 211 13.80 -24.78 -23.23
CA GLY A 211 12.95 -25.74 -23.96
C GLY A 211 12.27 -26.81 -23.11
N THR A 212 12.74 -27.07 -21.88
CA THR A 212 12.09 -27.99 -20.91
C THR A 212 11.53 -27.25 -19.69
N ALA A 213 11.52 -25.92 -19.75
CA ALA A 213 11.12 -25.06 -18.65
C ALA A 213 9.61 -25.11 -18.45
N LYS A 214 9.18 -25.25 -17.20
CA LYS A 214 7.76 -25.25 -16.84
C LYS A 214 7.41 -24.05 -15.96
N PRO A 215 6.17 -23.53 -16.02
CA PRO A 215 5.71 -22.52 -15.07
C PRO A 215 5.92 -23.01 -13.63
N LYS A 216 6.53 -22.19 -12.80
CA LYS A 216 6.83 -22.53 -11.41
C LYS A 216 6.46 -21.41 -10.44
N TRP A 217 6.78 -20.19 -10.81
CA TRP A 217 6.58 -19.03 -9.95
C TRP A 217 5.35 -18.27 -10.41
N ARG A 218 4.52 -17.88 -9.46
CA ARG A 218 3.39 -16.98 -9.70
C ARG A 218 3.44 -15.88 -8.66
N ALA A 219 3.41 -14.63 -9.11
CA ALA A 219 3.31 -13.46 -8.26
C ALA A 219 2.11 -12.62 -8.67
N ASN A 220 1.46 -12.00 -7.68
CA ASN A 220 0.34 -11.10 -7.89
C ASN A 220 0.68 -9.73 -7.31
N ALA A 221 0.38 -8.67 -8.03
CA ALA A 221 0.51 -7.29 -7.58
C ALA A 221 -0.78 -6.52 -7.85
N SER A 222 -1.15 -5.61 -6.96
CA SER A 222 -2.27 -4.69 -7.19
C SER A 222 -1.80 -3.54 -8.07
N VAL A 223 -2.58 -3.22 -9.11
CA VAL A 223 -2.37 -2.06 -9.98
C VAL A 223 -3.63 -1.21 -9.97
N TYR A 224 -3.43 0.10 -9.85
CA TYR A 224 -4.49 1.10 -9.75
C TYR A 224 -4.49 2.01 -10.97
N THR A 225 -5.68 2.44 -11.38
CA THR A 225 -5.86 3.44 -12.44
C THR A 225 -7.00 4.40 -12.08
N PRO A 226 -6.69 5.68 -11.83
CA PRO A 226 -7.70 6.72 -11.74
C PRO A 226 -8.14 7.24 -13.12
N SER A 227 -7.36 6.97 -14.15
CA SER A 227 -7.61 7.42 -15.53
C SER A 227 -8.68 6.60 -16.24
N HIS A 228 -8.87 5.33 -15.84
CA HIS A 228 -9.71 4.39 -16.56
C HIS A 228 -10.67 3.60 -15.68
N SER A 229 -11.87 3.35 -16.20
CA SER A 229 -12.85 2.43 -15.64
C SER A 229 -12.68 1.05 -16.29
N LEU A 230 -12.44 0.03 -15.46
CA LEU A 230 -12.07 -1.32 -15.87
C LEU A 230 -13.28 -2.26 -15.99
N ARG A 231 -13.20 -3.19 -16.95
CA ARG A 231 -14.16 -4.28 -17.16
C ARG A 231 -13.43 -5.58 -17.53
N ALA A 232 -13.92 -6.71 -17.01
CA ALA A 232 -13.31 -8.02 -17.23
C ALA A 232 -13.11 -8.38 -18.72
N LYS A 233 -14.13 -8.13 -19.56
CA LYS A 233 -14.08 -8.45 -21.00
C LYS A 233 -12.90 -7.80 -21.74
N VAL A 234 -12.59 -6.55 -21.39
CA VAL A 234 -11.51 -5.80 -22.05
C VAL A 234 -10.15 -6.34 -21.62
N LEU A 235 -9.99 -6.69 -20.34
CA LEU A 235 -8.75 -7.29 -19.83
C LEU A 235 -8.52 -8.71 -20.38
N ALA A 236 -9.59 -9.48 -20.63
CA ALA A 236 -9.50 -10.80 -21.25
C ALA A 236 -8.77 -10.75 -22.61
N ARG A 237 -8.97 -9.67 -23.38
CA ARG A 237 -8.30 -9.47 -24.67
C ARG A 237 -6.76 -9.44 -24.57
N TRP A 238 -6.22 -8.88 -23.49
CA TRP A 238 -4.78 -8.93 -23.19
C TRP A 238 -4.37 -10.35 -22.77
N ASN A 239 -5.15 -10.93 -21.85
CA ASN A 239 -4.89 -12.23 -21.23
C ASN A 239 -4.79 -13.36 -22.26
N ASP A 240 -5.63 -13.32 -23.30
CA ASP A 240 -5.63 -14.31 -24.39
C ASP A 240 -4.35 -14.27 -25.25
N ARG A 241 -3.52 -13.22 -25.14
CA ARG A 241 -2.34 -13.01 -25.99
C ARG A 241 -1.02 -13.05 -25.22
N ILE A 242 -1.01 -12.69 -23.94
CA ILE A 242 0.21 -12.58 -23.12
C ILE A 242 0.12 -13.52 -21.91
N GLU A 243 0.27 -14.83 -22.13
CA GLU A 243 0.18 -15.84 -21.05
C GLU A 243 1.03 -15.53 -19.79
N PRO A 244 2.31 -15.10 -19.90
CA PRO A 244 3.16 -14.90 -18.72
C PRO A 244 2.75 -13.71 -17.85
N VAL A 245 1.91 -12.80 -18.36
CA VAL A 245 1.53 -11.55 -17.69
C VAL A 245 0.04 -11.32 -17.91
N GLN A 246 -0.77 -11.46 -16.86
CA GLN A 246 -2.22 -11.39 -16.94
C GLN A 246 -2.75 -10.21 -16.14
N PHE A 247 -3.78 -9.54 -16.66
CA PHE A 247 -4.55 -8.52 -15.97
C PHE A 247 -5.89 -9.10 -15.52
N LEU A 248 -6.06 -9.29 -14.22
CA LEU A 248 -7.25 -9.88 -13.63
C LEU A 248 -8.13 -8.81 -13.00
N TRP A 249 -9.42 -8.84 -13.31
CA TRP A 249 -10.37 -7.89 -12.74
C TRP A 249 -10.66 -8.20 -11.27
N THR A 250 -10.61 -7.19 -10.41
CA THR A 250 -10.82 -7.33 -8.95
C THR A 250 -12.28 -7.11 -8.52
N GLY A 251 -13.18 -6.87 -9.47
CA GLY A 251 -14.53 -6.37 -9.19
C GLY A 251 -14.59 -4.85 -8.98
N LYS A 252 -13.45 -4.18 -8.75
CA LYS A 252 -13.36 -2.72 -8.62
C LYS A 252 -13.16 -2.07 -9.99
N LYS A 253 -13.66 -0.84 -10.15
CA LYS A 253 -13.58 -0.09 -11.42
C LYS A 253 -12.19 0.54 -11.65
N ASP A 254 -11.40 0.74 -10.60
CA ASP A 254 -10.15 1.51 -10.59
C ASP A 254 -8.93 0.64 -10.22
N ALA A 255 -9.10 -0.68 -10.12
CA ALA A 255 -8.03 -1.59 -9.70
C ALA A 255 -8.10 -2.95 -10.42
N LEU A 256 -6.92 -3.48 -10.76
CA LEU A 256 -6.73 -4.83 -11.30
C LEU A 256 -5.61 -5.54 -10.54
N THR A 257 -5.60 -6.86 -10.64
CA THR A 257 -4.48 -7.70 -10.21
C THR A 257 -3.61 -8.02 -11.42
N LEU A 258 -2.35 -7.57 -11.38
CA LEU A 258 -1.31 -8.02 -12.29
C LEU A 258 -0.78 -9.36 -11.79
N GLN A 259 -0.96 -10.41 -12.58
CA GLN A 259 -0.42 -11.73 -12.29
C GLN A 259 0.74 -12.02 -13.24
N ILE A 260 1.89 -12.39 -12.70
CA ILE A 260 3.07 -12.77 -13.48
C ILE A 260 3.37 -14.24 -13.20
N SER A 261 3.54 -15.02 -14.27
CA SER A 261 3.98 -16.40 -14.21
C SER A 261 5.37 -16.53 -14.83
N LEU A 262 6.32 -17.08 -14.08
CA LEU A 262 7.68 -17.34 -14.56
C LEU A 262 8.01 -18.83 -14.51
N SER A 263 8.76 -19.26 -15.51
CA SER A 263 9.25 -20.62 -15.60
C SER A 263 10.46 -20.87 -14.70
N ASP A 264 10.80 -22.13 -14.53
CA ASP A 264 11.90 -22.60 -13.68
C ASP A 264 13.28 -22.63 -14.36
N ASN A 265 13.43 -21.94 -15.49
CA ASN A 265 14.65 -21.82 -16.29
C ASN A 265 15.69 -20.84 -15.75
N ARG A 266 15.48 -20.30 -14.55
CA ARG A 266 16.37 -19.32 -13.92
C ARG A 266 16.47 -19.58 -12.41
N PRO A 267 17.62 -19.23 -11.81
CA PRO A 267 17.85 -19.41 -10.38
C PRO A 267 16.94 -18.49 -9.56
N LEU A 268 16.59 -18.89 -8.33
CA LEU A 268 15.68 -18.14 -7.45
C LEU A 268 16.16 -16.71 -7.17
N GLN A 269 17.48 -16.51 -7.13
CA GLN A 269 18.13 -15.22 -6.88
C GLN A 269 17.71 -14.15 -7.91
N ASP A 270 17.40 -14.55 -9.14
CA ASP A 270 16.96 -13.63 -10.20
C ASP A 270 15.45 -13.31 -10.14
N LEU A 271 14.68 -14.03 -9.32
CA LEU A 271 13.22 -14.03 -9.36
C LEU A 271 12.65 -12.64 -9.11
N ALA A 272 13.09 -11.98 -8.03
CA ALA A 272 12.57 -10.67 -7.64
C ALA A 272 12.80 -9.62 -8.73
N GLY A 273 14.02 -9.53 -9.26
CA GLY A 273 14.36 -8.60 -10.34
C GLY A 273 13.51 -8.82 -11.59
N ARG A 274 13.32 -10.09 -11.99
CA ARG A 274 12.48 -10.44 -13.16
C ARG A 274 11.02 -10.08 -12.97
N LEU A 275 10.45 -10.38 -11.81
CA LEU A 275 9.07 -10.02 -11.48
C LEU A 275 8.88 -8.50 -11.52
N ILE A 276 9.82 -7.74 -10.95
CA ILE A 276 9.79 -6.28 -10.98
C ILE A 276 9.90 -5.74 -12.40
N SER A 277 10.87 -6.20 -13.19
CA SER A 277 11.10 -5.71 -14.54
C SER A 277 9.92 -6.01 -15.46
N LEU A 278 9.42 -7.26 -15.46
CA LEU A 278 8.27 -7.64 -16.28
C LEU A 278 7.00 -6.93 -15.84
N GLY A 279 6.80 -6.76 -14.53
CA GLY A 279 5.65 -6.04 -14.01
C GLY A 279 5.67 -4.56 -14.37
N LYS A 280 6.82 -3.89 -14.23
CA LYS A 280 7.00 -2.49 -14.65
C LYS A 280 6.75 -2.33 -16.14
N LEU A 281 7.32 -3.20 -16.98
CA LEU A 281 7.13 -3.13 -18.43
C LEU A 281 5.65 -3.28 -18.82
N ALA A 282 4.94 -4.27 -18.26
CA ALA A 282 3.52 -4.47 -18.53
C ALA A 282 2.68 -3.25 -18.12
N VAL A 283 2.98 -2.67 -16.96
CA VAL A 283 2.33 -1.45 -16.46
C VAL A 283 2.62 -0.23 -17.33
N ALA A 284 3.85 -0.08 -17.84
CA ALA A 284 4.16 0.96 -18.82
C ALA A 284 3.41 0.72 -20.12
N CYS A 285 3.37 -0.50 -20.65
CA CYS A 285 2.70 -0.79 -21.92
C CYS A 285 1.21 -0.46 -21.87
N ILE A 286 0.51 -0.80 -20.79
CA ILE A 286 -0.90 -0.41 -20.64
C ILE A 286 -1.07 1.09 -20.41
N SER A 287 -0.18 1.74 -19.66
CA SER A 287 -0.20 3.20 -19.47
C SER A 287 0.02 3.96 -20.78
N ILE A 288 1.01 3.55 -21.57
CA ILE A 288 1.34 4.11 -22.89
C ILE A 288 0.19 3.84 -23.86
N GLY A 289 -0.25 2.59 -23.99
CA GLY A 289 -1.25 2.17 -24.97
C GLY A 289 -2.62 2.80 -24.76
N SER A 290 -2.98 3.11 -23.51
CA SER A 290 -4.22 3.82 -23.17
C SER A 290 -4.03 5.34 -23.00
N LEU A 291 -2.81 5.86 -23.15
CA LEU A 291 -2.40 7.21 -22.74
C LEU A 291 -2.80 7.56 -21.28
N GLY A 292 -3.02 6.54 -20.46
CA GLY A 292 -3.56 6.65 -19.11
C GLY A 292 -2.48 6.43 -18.06
N TYR A 293 -2.90 6.32 -16.81
CA TYR A 293 -2.00 5.95 -15.70
C TYR A 293 -2.42 4.63 -15.12
N PHE A 294 -1.45 3.74 -15.03
CA PHE A 294 -1.52 2.51 -14.27
C PHE A 294 -0.28 2.46 -13.39
N TRP A 295 -0.44 2.21 -12.10
CA TRP A 295 0.69 2.08 -11.19
C TRP A 295 0.35 1.26 -9.95
N PHE A 296 1.39 0.81 -9.24
CA PHE A 296 1.24 0.00 -8.02
C PHE A 296 0.69 0.78 -6.81
N GLN A 297 0.54 2.10 -6.93
CA GLN A 297 0.00 2.99 -5.90
C GLN A 297 -1.00 3.99 -6.48
N ARG A 298 -2.03 4.33 -5.69
CA ARG A 298 -2.97 5.41 -6.02
C ARG A 298 -2.27 6.76 -5.86
N PRO A 299 -2.47 7.72 -6.76
CA PRO A 299 -1.94 9.08 -6.56
C PRO A 299 -2.59 9.78 -5.36
N GLY A 300 -1.80 10.54 -4.59
CA GLY A 300 -2.24 11.20 -3.36
C GLY A 300 -3.13 12.43 -3.57
N PHE A 301 -3.04 13.10 -4.73
CA PHE A 301 -3.79 14.33 -5.05
C PHE A 301 -5.31 14.15 -5.20
N GLN A 302 -5.86 12.94 -5.03
CA GLN A 302 -7.31 12.71 -5.00
C GLN A 302 -7.96 12.98 -3.63
N GLN A 303 -7.17 13.39 -2.63
CA GLN A 303 -7.69 13.74 -1.30
C GLN A 303 -7.97 15.25 -1.23
N LYS A 304 -9.22 15.62 -0.90
CA LYS A 304 -9.55 17.01 -0.56
C LYS A 304 -8.76 17.39 0.70
N MET A 305 -7.91 18.41 0.60
CA MET A 305 -7.14 18.91 1.74
C MET A 305 -8.03 19.57 2.79
N PHE A 306 -9.06 20.30 2.34
CA PHE A 306 -10.03 20.97 3.19
C PHE A 306 -11.42 20.46 2.84
N LYS A 307 -12.21 20.13 3.86
CA LYS A 307 -13.60 19.67 3.69
C LYS A 307 -14.52 20.81 3.26
N GLU A 308 -14.32 21.99 3.85
CA GLU A 308 -15.03 23.23 3.54
C GLU A 308 -14.04 24.39 3.69
N VAL A 309 -14.11 25.36 2.80
CA VAL A 309 -13.54 26.69 3.03
C VAL A 309 -14.71 27.63 3.13
N ARG A 310 -14.78 28.47 4.17
CA ARG A 310 -15.91 29.38 4.39
C ARG A 310 -15.42 30.81 4.42
N ASP A 311 -16.10 31.66 3.66
CA ASP A 311 -15.96 33.10 3.76
C ASP A 311 -16.64 33.56 5.06
N LEU A 312 -15.85 34.03 6.03
CA LEU A 312 -16.35 34.48 7.32
C LEU A 312 -17.03 35.86 7.25
N GLU A 313 -16.71 36.68 6.24
CA GLU A 313 -17.32 38.00 6.06
C GLU A 313 -18.78 37.87 5.59
N HIS A 314 -19.03 36.91 4.69
CA HIS A 314 -20.35 36.67 4.11
C HIS A 314 -21.05 35.42 4.65
N ASN A 315 -20.39 34.65 5.54
CA ASN A 315 -20.81 33.37 6.10
C ASN A 315 -21.31 32.38 5.02
N ARG A 316 -20.52 32.20 3.95
CA ARG A 316 -20.87 31.33 2.82
C ARG A 316 -19.76 30.32 2.55
N PRO A 317 -20.10 29.05 2.24
CA PRO A 317 -19.11 28.09 1.77
C PRO A 317 -18.52 28.59 0.45
N MET A 318 -17.20 28.60 0.39
CA MET A 318 -16.41 28.76 -0.81
C MET A 318 -16.01 27.38 -1.30
N ASP A 319 -16.44 27.05 -2.51
CA ASP A 319 -15.79 25.98 -3.26
C ASP A 319 -14.41 26.49 -3.70
N LEU A 320 -13.38 26.18 -2.92
CA LEU A 320 -12.03 26.14 -3.46
C LEU A 320 -11.95 24.94 -4.40
N VAL A 321 -12.49 25.11 -5.60
CA VAL A 321 -12.27 24.16 -6.69
C VAL A 321 -10.76 24.14 -6.90
N THR A 322 -10.11 23.05 -6.51
CA THR A 322 -8.77 22.74 -7.01
C THR A 322 -9.00 22.41 -8.48
N PRO A 323 -8.74 23.34 -9.43
CA PRO A 323 -9.40 23.29 -10.73
C PRO A 323 -8.88 22.16 -11.63
N GLU A 324 -7.82 21.49 -11.21
CA GLU A 324 -7.08 20.63 -12.10
C GLU A 324 -6.89 19.26 -11.48
N THR A 325 -7.64 18.31 -12.02
CA THR A 325 -7.27 16.91 -11.91
C THR A 325 -6.27 16.61 -13.02
N PHE A 326 -5.36 15.67 -12.77
CA PHE A 326 -4.51 15.15 -13.85
C PHE A 326 -5.33 14.61 -15.04
N TRP A 327 -6.61 14.28 -14.82
CA TRP A 327 -7.53 13.63 -15.76
C TRP A 327 -8.57 14.58 -16.38
N ASP A 328 -8.26 15.87 -16.51
CA ASP A 328 -9.16 16.90 -17.10
C ASP A 328 -10.42 17.12 -16.25
N ASP A 329 -11.50 16.36 -16.50
CA ASP A 329 -12.82 16.51 -15.88
C ASP A 329 -13.00 15.70 -14.59
N GLY A 330 -11.95 15.00 -14.16
CA GLY A 330 -11.95 14.12 -12.99
C GLY A 330 -12.72 12.81 -13.18
N ARG A 331 -13.17 12.50 -14.41
CA ARG A 331 -13.92 11.27 -14.71
C ARG A 331 -13.02 10.26 -15.41
N ALA A 332 -13.00 9.05 -14.87
CA ALA A 332 -12.31 7.94 -15.50
C ALA A 332 -12.98 7.54 -16.82
N VAL A 333 -12.21 7.47 -17.90
CA VAL A 333 -12.68 7.04 -19.22
C VAL A 333 -12.79 5.51 -19.26
N ALA A 334 -13.74 4.92 -19.97
CA ALA A 334 -13.80 3.46 -20.07
C ALA A 334 -12.55 2.92 -20.78
N LEU A 335 -11.89 1.90 -20.22
CA LEU A 335 -10.84 1.18 -20.93
C LEU A 335 -11.46 0.42 -22.12
N THR A 336 -10.90 0.57 -23.30
CA THR A 336 -11.44 0.00 -24.55
C THR A 336 -10.50 -1.06 -25.13
N ASP A 337 -11.02 -1.85 -26.07
CA ASP A 337 -10.23 -2.83 -26.82
C ASP A 337 -9.08 -2.16 -27.61
N ALA A 338 -9.30 -0.95 -28.12
CA ALA A 338 -8.26 -0.19 -28.83
C ALA A 338 -7.08 0.18 -27.91
N HIS A 339 -7.37 0.54 -26.65
CA HIS A 339 -6.31 0.80 -25.66
C HIS A 339 -5.49 -0.46 -25.38
N ILE A 340 -6.16 -1.61 -25.28
CA ILE A 340 -5.49 -2.91 -25.09
C ILE A 340 -4.67 -3.31 -26.32
N ASP A 341 -5.18 -3.09 -27.52
CA ASP A 341 -4.44 -3.38 -28.76
C ASP A 341 -3.17 -2.55 -28.89
N ASN A 342 -3.23 -1.25 -28.54
CA ASN A 342 -2.04 -0.41 -28.46
C ASN A 342 -1.05 -0.93 -27.39
N ALA A 343 -1.55 -1.29 -26.21
CA ALA A 343 -0.72 -1.82 -25.13
C ALA A 343 -0.02 -3.14 -25.53
N LEU A 344 -0.73 -4.00 -26.25
CA LEU A 344 -0.17 -5.23 -26.83
C LEU A 344 0.93 -4.90 -27.84
N GLY A 345 0.68 -3.93 -28.73
CA GLY A 345 1.69 -3.43 -29.66
C GLY A 345 2.95 -2.95 -28.95
N CYS A 346 2.81 -2.17 -27.87
CA CYS A 346 3.92 -1.74 -27.02
C CYS A 346 4.65 -2.93 -26.40
N MET A 347 3.92 -3.90 -25.83
CA MET A 347 4.54 -5.10 -25.22
C MET A 347 5.37 -5.88 -26.23
N MET A 348 4.84 -6.08 -27.44
CA MET A 348 5.54 -6.80 -28.50
C MET A 348 6.76 -6.04 -29.04
N ALA A 349 6.67 -4.72 -29.13
CA ALA A 349 7.77 -3.88 -29.59
C ALA A 349 8.90 -3.73 -28.56
N TYR A 350 8.56 -3.70 -27.26
CA TYR A 350 9.50 -3.28 -26.22
C TYR A 350 10.03 -4.41 -25.34
N ALA A 351 9.29 -5.50 -25.16
CA ALA A 351 9.79 -6.65 -24.41
C ALA A 351 11.08 -7.26 -24.98
N PRO A 352 11.33 -7.25 -26.31
CA PRO A 352 12.58 -7.76 -26.87
C PRO A 352 13.79 -6.82 -26.71
N LEU A 353 13.59 -5.56 -26.30
CA LEU A 353 14.68 -4.59 -26.24
C LEU A 353 15.75 -5.00 -25.20
N PRO A 354 17.04 -4.93 -25.55
CA PRO A 354 18.12 -5.04 -24.58
C PRO A 354 18.00 -3.99 -23.48
N GLU A 355 18.37 -4.36 -22.25
CA GLU A 355 18.25 -3.48 -21.08
C GLU A 355 18.95 -2.13 -21.28
N ALA A 356 20.16 -2.11 -21.86
CA ALA A 356 20.91 -0.89 -22.15
C ALA A 356 20.20 0.06 -23.15
N GLU A 357 19.37 -0.48 -24.04
CA GLU A 357 18.59 0.30 -25.00
C GLU A 357 17.24 0.73 -24.41
N ALA A 358 16.66 -0.11 -23.55
CA ALA A 358 15.40 0.13 -22.87
C ALA A 358 15.54 1.16 -21.73
N GLU A 359 16.65 1.14 -20.98
CA GLU A 359 16.87 1.94 -19.78
C GLU A 359 16.70 3.46 -20.03
N PRO A 360 17.31 4.07 -21.07
CA PRO A 360 17.16 5.52 -21.32
C PRO A 360 15.73 5.96 -21.63
N ILE A 361 14.86 5.03 -22.04
CA ILE A 361 13.46 5.29 -22.37
C ILE A 361 12.60 5.03 -21.13
N PHE A 362 12.66 3.82 -20.59
CA PHE A 362 11.69 3.37 -19.60
C PHE A 362 12.07 3.73 -18.16
N SER A 363 13.35 3.88 -17.82
CA SER A 363 13.74 4.31 -16.47
C SER A 363 13.15 5.70 -16.15
N PRO A 364 13.32 6.73 -17.00
CA PRO A 364 12.62 8.00 -16.81
C PRO A 364 11.10 7.87 -16.86
N TYR A 365 10.54 7.03 -17.74
CA TYR A 365 9.09 6.82 -17.78
C TYR A 365 8.53 6.30 -16.44
N PHE A 366 9.20 5.30 -15.84
CA PHE A 366 8.82 4.76 -14.54
C PHE A 366 8.99 5.79 -13.42
N ASN A 367 10.04 6.61 -13.47
CA ASN A 367 10.22 7.71 -12.52
C ASN A 367 9.07 8.72 -12.61
N GLY A 368 8.64 9.08 -13.83
CA GLY A 368 7.50 9.96 -14.06
C GLY A 368 6.21 9.41 -13.44
N LEU A 369 5.90 8.13 -13.66
CA LEU A 369 4.75 7.46 -13.03
C LEU A 369 4.87 7.42 -11.50
N ALA A 370 6.06 7.10 -10.97
CA ALA A 370 6.29 7.09 -9.53
C ALA A 370 6.12 8.48 -8.91
N MET A 371 6.61 9.53 -9.54
CA MET A 371 6.47 10.91 -9.08
C MET A 371 5.00 11.34 -9.08
N ILE A 372 4.22 11.01 -10.12
CA ILE A 372 2.76 11.20 -10.10
C ILE A 372 2.13 10.49 -8.90
N ALA A 373 2.52 9.25 -8.63
CA ALA A 373 1.99 8.47 -7.51
C ALA A 373 2.31 9.10 -6.15
N LYS A 374 3.49 9.72 -6.03
CA LYS A 374 3.99 10.39 -4.82
C LYS A 374 3.54 11.85 -4.72
N SER A 375 2.94 12.42 -5.75
CA SER A 375 2.37 13.76 -5.70
C SER A 375 1.10 13.76 -4.85
N ASP A 376 1.03 14.72 -3.93
CA ASP A 376 -0.14 15.05 -3.12
C ASP A 376 -0.25 16.58 -2.95
N THR A 377 -1.19 17.03 -2.12
CA THR A 377 -1.41 18.46 -1.90
C THR A 377 -0.24 19.16 -1.19
N PHE A 378 0.57 18.44 -0.41
CA PHE A 378 1.73 18.96 0.31
C PHE A 378 3.01 18.89 -0.52
N TYR A 379 3.16 17.83 -1.32
CA TYR A 379 4.33 17.56 -2.14
C TYR A 379 3.91 17.40 -3.60
N ARG A 380 4.07 18.49 -4.36
CA ARG A 380 3.80 18.51 -5.80
C ARG A 380 5.07 18.22 -6.58
N PHE A 381 5.17 17.02 -7.14
CA PHE A 381 6.28 16.61 -7.99
C PHE A 381 6.01 16.84 -9.49
N ASP A 382 5.09 17.75 -9.83
CA ASP A 382 4.59 17.94 -11.19
C ASP A 382 5.73 18.23 -12.19
N ASP A 383 6.63 19.15 -11.84
CA ASP A 383 7.77 19.51 -12.69
C ASP A 383 8.81 18.40 -12.80
N LEU A 384 9.08 17.67 -11.72
CA LEU A 384 10.01 16.54 -11.75
C LEU A 384 9.45 15.41 -12.61
N ALA A 385 8.18 15.04 -12.42
CA ALA A 385 7.51 14.06 -13.23
C ALA A 385 7.52 14.47 -14.72
N ARG A 386 7.36 15.77 -15.00
CA ARG A 386 7.35 16.31 -16.37
C ARG A 386 8.71 16.16 -17.02
N HIS A 387 9.78 16.53 -16.31
CA HIS A 387 11.14 16.33 -16.77
C HIS A 387 11.43 14.86 -17.06
N GLU A 388 10.96 13.94 -16.23
CA GLU A 388 11.14 12.50 -16.45
C GLU A 388 10.41 11.99 -17.70
N PHE A 389 9.20 12.47 -18.01
CA PHE A 389 8.53 12.13 -19.28
C PHE A 389 9.21 12.76 -20.50
N VAL A 390 9.71 14.00 -20.39
CA VAL A 390 10.52 14.62 -21.45
C VAL A 390 11.80 13.83 -21.69
N ARG A 391 12.46 13.34 -20.62
CA ARG A 391 13.65 12.48 -20.72
C ARG A 391 13.33 11.14 -21.38
N SER A 392 12.20 10.52 -21.05
CA SER A 392 11.71 9.30 -21.72
C SER A 392 11.53 9.54 -23.22
N LEU A 393 10.84 10.61 -23.60
CA LEU A 393 10.64 11.00 -25.00
C LEU A 393 11.97 11.26 -25.71
N ALA A 394 12.90 11.93 -25.04
CA ALA A 394 14.24 12.20 -25.56
C ALA A 394 15.04 10.91 -25.78
N GLY A 395 14.97 9.95 -24.85
CA GLY A 395 15.53 8.61 -25.01
C GLY A 395 14.92 7.87 -26.21
N ALA A 396 13.60 7.95 -26.38
CA ALA A 396 12.90 7.33 -27.50
C ALA A 396 13.28 7.97 -28.85
N LEU A 397 13.39 9.30 -28.92
CA LEU A 397 13.83 10.02 -30.13
C LEU A 397 15.30 9.70 -30.47
N ARG A 398 16.15 9.52 -29.47
CA ARG A 398 17.54 9.11 -29.69
C ARG A 398 17.63 7.71 -30.29
N HIS A 399 16.83 6.79 -29.77
CA HIS A 399 16.84 5.40 -30.21
C HIS A 399 16.12 5.19 -31.56
N TYR A 400 14.94 5.79 -31.76
CA TYR A 400 14.09 5.54 -32.93
C TYR A 400 14.02 6.71 -33.93
N GLY A 401 14.20 7.94 -33.47
CA GLY A 401 14.02 9.17 -34.26
C GLY A 401 15.28 9.63 -34.99
N GLY A 402 16.45 9.05 -34.68
CA GLY A 402 17.73 9.46 -35.28
C GLY A 402 18.35 10.71 -34.66
N TRP A 403 17.87 11.15 -33.49
CA TRP A 403 18.48 12.26 -32.76
C TRP A 403 19.82 11.83 -32.14
N ASN A 404 20.89 12.60 -32.35
CA ASN A 404 22.22 12.28 -31.84
C ASN A 404 22.41 12.66 -30.33
N GLY A 405 21.49 13.43 -29.76
CA GLY A 405 21.56 13.97 -28.40
C GLY A 405 22.00 15.44 -28.32
N ALA A 406 22.24 16.10 -29.45
CA ALA A 406 22.59 17.51 -29.51
C ALA A 406 21.37 18.41 -29.18
N PRO A 407 21.48 19.32 -28.19
CA PRO A 407 20.32 20.11 -27.73
C PRO A 407 19.66 20.98 -28.81
N ASP A 408 20.43 21.48 -29.76
CA ASP A 408 20.01 22.33 -30.88
C ASP A 408 19.19 21.57 -31.95
N GLU A 409 19.36 20.25 -32.04
CA GLU A 409 18.59 19.40 -32.96
C GLU A 409 17.29 18.85 -32.34
N PHE A 410 17.13 18.93 -31.01
CA PHE A 410 16.03 18.26 -30.31
C PHE A 410 14.64 18.73 -30.80
N GLU A 411 14.46 20.03 -30.97
CA GLU A 411 13.19 20.61 -31.44
C GLU A 411 12.87 20.23 -32.89
N ALA A 412 13.89 20.15 -33.76
CA ALA A 412 13.72 19.69 -35.13
C ALA A 412 13.26 18.22 -35.16
N GLN A 413 13.83 17.37 -34.30
CA GLN A 413 13.46 15.96 -34.18
C GLN A 413 12.06 15.77 -33.59
N LEU A 414 11.63 16.62 -32.65
CA LEU A 414 10.25 16.67 -32.22
C LEU A 414 9.30 16.98 -33.39
N HIS A 415 9.62 17.98 -34.21
CA HIS A 415 8.78 18.29 -35.37
C HIS A 415 8.67 17.14 -36.36
N LEU A 416 9.77 16.44 -36.64
CA LEU A 416 9.79 15.27 -37.51
C LEU A 416 8.95 14.13 -36.91
N GLY A 417 9.22 13.77 -35.66
CA GLY A 417 8.57 12.67 -34.95
C GLY A 417 7.05 12.83 -34.78
N PHE A 418 6.56 14.06 -34.60
CA PHE A 418 5.14 14.34 -34.38
C PHE A 418 4.37 14.83 -35.61
N SER A 419 5.04 15.07 -36.74
CA SER A 419 4.37 15.44 -38.00
C SER A 419 3.27 14.45 -38.45
N PRO A 420 3.34 13.13 -38.19
CA PRO A 420 2.27 12.21 -38.58
C PRO A 420 0.95 12.38 -37.81
N PHE A 421 0.98 12.96 -36.59
CA PHE A 421 -0.22 13.15 -35.75
C PHE A 421 -0.70 14.59 -35.74
N MET A 422 0.24 15.53 -35.85
CA MET A 422 -0.02 16.97 -35.86
C MET A 422 0.67 17.55 -37.09
N PRO A 423 0.05 17.53 -38.28
CA PRO A 423 0.68 17.95 -39.53
C PRO A 423 1.01 19.45 -39.57
N GLU A 424 0.17 20.29 -38.96
CA GLU A 424 0.43 21.73 -38.90
C GLU A 424 1.53 22.06 -37.89
N ARG A 425 2.56 22.77 -38.35
CA ARG A 425 3.71 23.16 -37.51
C ARG A 425 3.28 24.01 -36.30
N GLN A 426 2.35 24.94 -36.50
CA GLN A 426 1.85 25.83 -35.45
C GLN A 426 1.21 25.06 -34.27
N HIS A 427 0.50 23.96 -34.56
CA HIS A 427 -0.06 23.09 -33.51
C HIS A 427 1.05 22.41 -32.71
N ARG A 428 2.10 21.91 -33.40
CA ARG A 428 3.28 21.32 -32.74
C ARG A 428 4.01 22.34 -31.87
N GLU A 429 4.26 23.55 -32.38
CA GLU A 429 4.95 24.62 -31.64
C GLU A 429 4.23 25.02 -30.36
N LYS A 430 2.89 25.04 -30.38
CA LYS A 430 2.09 25.29 -29.18
C LYS A 430 2.29 24.18 -28.14
N VAL A 431 2.14 22.92 -28.53
CA VAL A 431 2.29 21.77 -27.62
C VAL A 431 3.73 21.65 -27.10
N PHE A 432 4.73 21.96 -27.92
CA PHE A 432 6.14 21.86 -27.53
C PHE A 432 6.55 22.88 -26.46
N GLN A 433 5.76 23.95 -26.22
CA GLN A 433 6.04 24.86 -25.10
C GLN A 433 6.07 24.11 -23.76
N SER A 434 5.16 23.15 -23.55
CA SER A 434 5.12 22.37 -22.31
C SER A 434 6.33 21.45 -22.10
N LEU A 435 7.04 21.14 -23.17
CA LEU A 435 8.23 20.27 -23.16
C LEU A 435 9.52 21.04 -22.86
N LYS A 436 9.48 22.38 -22.90
CA LYS A 436 10.63 23.24 -22.58
C LYS A 436 11.03 23.11 -21.11
N THR A 437 12.24 23.53 -20.76
CA THR A 437 12.81 23.39 -19.40
C THR A 437 11.87 23.91 -18.31
N ARG A 438 11.16 25.03 -18.56
CA ARG A 438 10.22 25.65 -17.60
C ARG A 438 8.74 25.28 -17.84
N GLY A 439 8.42 24.52 -18.88
CA GLY A 439 7.04 24.33 -19.34
C GLY A 439 6.49 25.57 -20.06
N ASP A 440 5.23 25.51 -20.50
CA ASP A 440 4.52 26.67 -21.04
C ASP A 440 4.16 27.60 -19.87
N PRO A 441 4.62 28.86 -19.85
CA PRO A 441 4.31 29.80 -18.78
C PRO A 441 2.82 30.19 -18.72
N ASN A 442 2.04 29.89 -19.76
CA ASN A 442 0.60 30.16 -19.81
C ASN A 442 -0.25 28.99 -19.28
N ASP A 443 0.37 27.84 -19.01
CA ASP A 443 -0.28 26.66 -18.45
C ASP A 443 0.22 26.37 -17.03
N THR A 444 -0.54 25.58 -16.29
CA THR A 444 -0.14 25.13 -14.96
C THR A 444 0.92 24.03 -15.00
N PRO A 445 1.67 23.80 -13.91
CA PRO A 445 2.60 22.67 -13.83
C PRO A 445 1.96 21.31 -14.12
N LEU A 446 0.70 21.12 -13.69
CA LEU A 446 -0.02 19.86 -13.87
C LEU A 446 -0.45 19.66 -15.33
N ALA A 447 -0.93 20.72 -16.00
CA ALA A 447 -1.22 20.69 -17.43
C ALA A 447 0.04 20.43 -18.25
N ASN A 448 1.15 21.10 -17.91
CA ASN A 448 2.45 20.88 -18.54
C ASN A 448 2.95 19.43 -18.38
N LEU A 449 2.81 18.85 -17.18
CA LEU A 449 3.10 17.44 -16.92
C LEU A 449 2.28 16.50 -17.79
N ARG A 450 0.95 16.70 -17.80
CA ARG A 450 0.03 15.87 -18.57
C ARG A 450 0.39 15.87 -20.05
N THR A 451 0.66 17.05 -20.62
CA THR A 451 1.09 17.18 -22.01
C THR A 451 2.40 16.44 -22.24
N ALA A 452 3.40 16.59 -21.37
CA ALA A 452 4.67 15.85 -21.52
C ALA A 452 4.48 14.33 -21.50
N LYS A 453 3.65 13.81 -20.58
CA LYS A 453 3.31 12.39 -20.54
C LYS A 453 2.61 11.93 -21.81
N HIS A 454 1.56 12.63 -22.24
CA HIS A 454 0.81 12.27 -23.45
C HIS A 454 1.69 12.30 -24.71
N MET A 455 2.63 13.25 -24.80
CA MET A 455 3.58 13.31 -25.91
C MET A 455 4.53 12.11 -25.89
N ALA A 456 5.06 11.74 -24.73
CA ALA A 456 5.86 10.52 -24.59
C ALA A 456 5.07 9.27 -24.98
N ASP A 457 3.85 9.12 -24.45
CA ASP A 457 2.98 7.97 -24.75
C ASP A 457 2.64 7.88 -26.24
N LEU A 458 2.19 8.99 -26.85
CA LEU A 458 1.79 9.04 -28.25
C LEU A 458 2.94 8.66 -29.19
N TYR A 459 4.15 9.17 -28.92
CA TYR A 459 5.33 8.81 -29.69
C TYR A 459 5.66 7.32 -29.55
N LEU A 460 5.61 6.79 -28.32
CA LEU A 460 5.87 5.38 -28.07
C LEU A 460 4.83 4.47 -28.76
N VAL A 461 3.51 4.74 -28.62
CA VAL A 461 2.47 3.99 -29.34
C VAL A 461 2.72 3.96 -30.86
N HIS A 462 3.14 5.08 -31.43
CA HIS A 462 3.46 5.15 -32.85
C HIS A 462 4.68 4.33 -33.24
N ILE A 463 5.76 4.42 -32.45
CA ILE A 463 6.95 3.60 -32.67
C ILE A 463 6.59 2.12 -32.59
N ALA A 464 5.85 1.70 -31.56
CA ALA A 464 5.40 0.33 -31.42
C ALA A 464 4.62 -0.15 -32.66
N SER A 465 3.71 0.70 -33.16
CA SER A 465 2.93 0.42 -34.38
C SER A 465 3.81 0.28 -35.63
N ARG A 466 4.86 1.11 -35.77
CA ARG A 466 5.82 1.04 -36.91
C ARG A 466 6.73 -0.17 -36.83
N THR A 467 7.26 -0.47 -35.64
CA THR A 467 8.08 -1.65 -35.40
C THR A 467 7.31 -2.91 -35.73
N TRP A 468 6.04 -2.98 -35.31
CA TRP A 468 5.17 -4.12 -35.60
C TRP A 468 4.91 -4.33 -37.09
N LYS A 469 4.58 -3.26 -37.82
CA LYS A 469 4.45 -3.33 -39.30
C LYS A 469 5.73 -3.85 -39.96
N THR A 470 6.88 -3.34 -39.53
CA THR A 470 8.18 -3.77 -40.07
C THR A 470 8.46 -5.26 -39.82
N ILE A 471 8.06 -5.78 -38.65
CA ILE A 471 8.19 -7.21 -38.33
C ILE A 471 7.26 -8.07 -39.20
N LEU A 472 6.00 -7.66 -39.36
CA LEU A 472 5.03 -8.38 -40.20
C LEU A 472 5.45 -8.39 -41.67
N ASP A 473 5.92 -7.26 -42.20
CA ASP A 473 6.35 -7.14 -43.60
C ASP A 473 7.56 -8.04 -43.90
N LYS A 474 8.47 -8.19 -42.92
CA LYS A 474 9.63 -9.11 -43.03
C LYS A 474 9.26 -10.59 -42.97
N HIS A 475 8.15 -10.95 -42.33
CA HIS A 475 7.68 -12.34 -42.23
C HIS A 475 6.64 -12.74 -43.28
N GLY A 476 6.10 -11.78 -44.06
CA GLY A 476 5.20 -12.05 -45.18
C GLY A 476 5.89 -12.22 -46.54
N THR A 477 7.23 -12.22 -46.57
CA THR A 477 8.06 -12.36 -47.77
C THR A 477 8.90 -13.65 -47.81
N ASP A 478 8.76 -14.50 -46.78
CA ASP A 478 9.19 -15.90 -46.74
C ASP A 478 7.96 -16.82 -46.81
#